data_AF-A0A0K1QAP1-F1
#
_entry.id   AF-A0A0K1QAP1-F1
#
_cell.length_a   1.000
_cell.length_b   1.000
_cell.length_c   1.000
_cell.angle_alpha   90.00
_cell.angle_beta   90.00
_cell.angle_gamma   90.00
#
_symmetry.space_group_name_H-M   'P 1'
#
loop_
_entity.id
_entity.type
_entity.pdbx_description
1 polymer ?
#
loop_
_entity_poly.entity_id
_entity_poly.type
_entity_poly.pdbx_seq_one_letter_code
_entity_poly.pdbx_strand_id
1 'polypeptide(L)'
;MRSFGGFMLKRAFVVLGLVSSVALACGGSSDDSEFGHGNGSSGGSSGGNGSSGFLDGDGGSNTGTSGGPGGTVTEACATSNANGQAEPVYLVFVVDRSGSMKYNPSPNNKWDSVLAGLTSFFKDPQSAGLFASEQVFPSSKDSCQSSSYQSQLVGMTALPDTAGTLATALASHGPDPNANTPTQPALTGAVAFAKTVQATGKKTAVVLVTDGEPNGCSSSVDNSAKAAGTGLPDIKTYVIGVGSELDNLDAIAAGGGTSKAVLISTSNPGQITTDFVNVLGQIRSAALSCDYALPAPPNGETLDKNKVNVQYTPKGGTAQTLDYSADCTNGTGWHYDNPNNPTKILICETSCNTLLQNAEGKIDIVFGCETQGTGIK
;
A
#
# COMPACT_ATOMS: atom_id res chain seq x y z
N MET A 1 49.74 4.76 46.16
CA MET A 1 49.36 4.15 47.46
C MET A 1 47.93 4.56 47.78
N ARG A 2 47.03 3.61 48.11
CA ARG A 2 45.75 3.79 48.87
C ARG A 2 44.69 4.73 48.23
N SER A 3 43.37 4.49 48.32
CA SER A 3 42.62 3.27 48.69
C SER A 3 41.18 3.37 48.14
N PHE A 4 40.49 2.23 48.09
CA PHE A 4 39.09 2.03 47.74
C PHE A 4 38.08 2.89 48.52
N GLY A 5 36.89 3.07 47.91
CA GLY A 5 35.67 3.58 48.56
C GLY A 5 34.41 3.31 47.73
N GLY A 6 34.08 2.04 47.48
CA GLY A 6 32.87 1.67 46.73
C GLY A 6 31.60 1.72 47.59
N PHE A 7 30.47 2.10 46.99
CA PHE A 7 29.16 2.10 47.66
C PHE A 7 28.14 1.24 46.88
N MET A 8 28.11 -0.06 47.19
CA MET A 8 26.93 -0.90 46.91
C MET A 8 25.92 -0.70 48.03
N LEU A 9 24.65 -0.36 47.73
CA LEU A 9 23.58 -0.71 48.66
C LEU A 9 22.19 -0.92 48.02
N LYS A 10 21.77 -2.20 48.10
CA LYS A 10 20.39 -2.73 48.21
C LYS A 10 19.41 -2.58 47.04
N ARG A 11 19.13 -3.75 46.46
CA ARG A 11 17.91 -4.13 45.75
C ARG A 11 16.66 -3.87 46.59
N ALA A 12 15.57 -3.44 45.95
CA ALA A 12 14.22 -3.61 46.44
C ALA A 12 13.41 -4.42 45.41
N PHE A 13 13.06 -5.66 45.75
CA PHE A 13 12.04 -6.42 45.01
C PHE A 13 10.67 -6.00 45.55
N VAL A 14 9.73 -5.65 44.66
CA VAL A 14 8.30 -5.57 45.00
C VAL A 14 7.60 -6.64 44.18
N VAL A 15 7.03 -7.62 44.89
CA VAL A 15 6.19 -8.68 44.33
C VAL A 15 4.76 -8.41 44.78
N LEU A 16 3.87 -8.18 43.82
CA LEU A 16 2.42 -8.12 43.96
C LEU A 16 1.87 -8.39 42.55
N GLY A 17 0.90 -9.27 42.30
CA GLY A 17 0.12 -10.14 43.18
C GLY A 17 -1.14 -10.51 42.40
N LEU A 18 -1.19 -11.70 41.80
CA LEU A 18 -2.29 -12.12 40.94
C LEU A 18 -3.62 -12.17 41.72
N VAL A 19 -4.69 -11.63 41.14
CA VAL A 19 -6.07 -11.99 41.49
C VAL A 19 -6.80 -12.32 40.19
N SER A 20 -7.20 -13.58 40.06
CA SER A 20 -8.03 -14.09 38.96
C SER A 20 -9.36 -14.51 39.56
N SER A 21 -10.46 -14.00 39.02
CA SER A 21 -11.82 -14.30 39.47
C SER A 21 -12.61 -15.01 38.38
N VAL A 22 -12.97 -16.27 38.63
CA VAL A 22 -13.82 -17.11 37.78
C VAL A 22 -15.17 -17.33 38.47
N ALA A 23 -16.25 -17.16 37.72
CA ALA A 23 -17.59 -17.69 38.02
C ALA A 23 -18.29 -17.94 36.67
N LEU A 24 -18.51 -19.20 36.29
CA LEU A 24 -19.78 -19.93 36.46
C LEU A 24 -20.92 -19.25 35.67
N ALA A 25 -21.24 -19.69 34.45
CA ALA A 25 -21.90 -20.95 34.05
C ALA A 25 -23.43 -20.91 34.17
N CYS A 26 -24.10 -20.93 33.02
CA CYS A 26 -25.44 -21.47 32.81
C CYS A 26 -25.40 -22.37 31.57
N GLY A 27 -25.91 -23.60 31.69
CA GLY A 27 -26.05 -24.52 30.58
C GLY A 27 -27.44 -24.43 29.94
N GLY A 28 -27.55 -24.96 28.72
CA GLY A 28 -28.80 -25.18 27.99
C GLY A 28 -28.55 -26.27 26.96
N SER A 29 -29.46 -27.24 26.87
CA SER A 29 -29.26 -28.49 26.12
C SER A 29 -29.30 -28.31 24.60
N SER A 30 -28.94 -29.40 23.90
CA SER A 30 -29.22 -29.63 22.50
C SER A 30 -30.71 -29.45 22.16
N ASP A 31 -31.03 -29.08 20.92
CA ASP A 31 -31.54 -30.01 19.90
C ASP A 31 -31.74 -29.29 18.55
N ASP A 32 -31.35 -30.02 17.49
CA ASP A 32 -31.83 -30.03 16.10
C ASP A 32 -31.96 -28.79 15.19
N SER A 33 -31.74 -29.07 13.91
CA SER A 33 -31.88 -28.16 12.77
C SER A 33 -33.16 -28.46 12.00
N GLU A 34 -34.07 -27.49 11.82
CA GLU A 34 -35.09 -27.61 10.77
C GLU A 34 -35.54 -26.23 10.22
N PHE A 35 -35.35 -26.04 8.90
CA PHE A 35 -35.91 -24.89 8.18
C PHE A 35 -37.36 -25.18 7.78
N GLY A 36 -38.29 -24.78 8.64
CA GLY A 36 -39.73 -24.95 8.42
C GLY A 36 -40.24 -24.26 7.16
N HIS A 37 -40.82 -25.03 6.24
CA HIS A 37 -41.48 -24.51 5.04
C HIS A 37 -42.88 -23.98 5.39
N GLY A 38 -43.10 -22.67 5.28
CA GLY A 38 -44.38 -22.01 5.57
C GLY A 38 -45.15 -21.61 4.31
N ASN A 39 -46.11 -22.44 3.89
CA ASN A 39 -47.13 -22.07 2.89
C ASN A 39 -48.50 -21.98 3.59
N GLY A 40 -49.24 -20.88 3.42
CA GLY A 40 -50.54 -20.71 4.08
C GLY A 40 -51.20 -19.33 3.90
N SER A 41 -52.05 -19.20 2.88
CA SER A 41 -52.84 -17.99 2.56
C SER A 41 -53.95 -17.68 3.57
N SER A 42 -54.39 -16.40 3.67
CA SER A 42 -55.68 -15.94 3.09
C SER A 42 -56.21 -14.56 3.59
N GLY A 43 -56.73 -13.73 2.64
CA GLY A 43 -57.62 -12.55 2.82
C GLY A 43 -56.99 -11.28 3.43
N GLY A 44 -57.23 -10.02 2.99
CA GLY A 44 -58.10 -9.43 1.94
C GLY A 44 -58.55 -8.01 2.38
N SER A 45 -58.90 -7.00 1.56
CA SER A 45 -58.94 -6.82 0.09
C SER A 45 -59.09 -5.30 -0.26
N SER A 46 -59.29 -4.95 -1.55
CA SER A 46 -59.55 -3.60 -2.15
C SER A 46 -58.32 -2.70 -2.45
N GLY A 47 -58.21 -2.03 -3.61
CA GLY A 47 -59.01 -2.12 -4.85
C GLY A 47 -58.67 -0.97 -5.85
N GLY A 48 -58.63 -1.25 -7.16
CA GLY A 48 -58.46 -0.21 -8.21
C GLY A 48 -57.99 -0.73 -9.59
N ASN A 49 -58.71 -0.37 -10.66
CA ASN A 49 -58.43 -0.66 -12.08
C ASN A 49 -57.02 -0.23 -12.54
N GLY A 50 -56.37 -0.77 -13.59
CA GLY A 50 -56.77 -1.80 -14.57
C GLY A 50 -56.49 -1.37 -16.02
N SER A 51 -55.75 -2.16 -16.82
CA SER A 51 -55.82 -2.17 -18.29
C SER A 51 -55.08 -3.37 -18.93
N SER A 52 -55.60 -3.81 -20.07
CA SER A 52 -55.36 -5.00 -20.91
C SER A 52 -53.96 -5.27 -21.49
N GLY A 53 -53.67 -6.56 -21.79
CA GLY A 53 -52.66 -7.01 -22.77
C GLY A 53 -52.08 -8.41 -22.50
N PHE A 54 -52.83 -9.50 -22.67
CA PHE A 54 -52.76 -10.41 -23.85
C PHE A 54 -51.35 -10.77 -24.35
N LEU A 55 -50.87 -11.99 -24.08
CA LEU A 55 -50.67 -13.09 -25.06
C LEU A 55 -50.01 -14.34 -24.42
N ASP A 56 -50.39 -15.53 -24.89
CA ASP A 56 -49.80 -16.84 -24.53
C ASP A 56 -48.39 -17.04 -25.15
N GLY A 57 -47.59 -17.94 -24.55
CA GLY A 57 -46.31 -18.38 -25.13
C GLY A 57 -45.64 -19.51 -24.31
N ASP A 58 -45.78 -20.75 -24.78
CA ASP A 58 -45.19 -21.96 -24.19
C ASP A 58 -43.65 -22.04 -24.43
N GLY A 59 -42.99 -22.98 -23.75
CA GLY A 59 -41.54 -23.05 -23.60
C GLY A 59 -40.73 -23.32 -24.87
N GLY A 60 -39.47 -22.90 -24.82
CA GLY A 60 -38.48 -23.13 -25.86
C GLY A 60 -37.08 -23.20 -25.28
N SER A 61 -36.61 -24.43 -25.02
CA SER A 61 -35.19 -24.68 -24.73
C SER A 61 -34.37 -24.29 -25.96
N ASN A 62 -33.28 -23.52 -25.77
CA ASN A 62 -32.29 -23.39 -26.84
C ASN A 62 -30.86 -23.27 -26.30
N THR A 63 -29.97 -23.96 -26.99
CA THR A 63 -28.59 -24.22 -26.58
C THR A 63 -27.62 -23.17 -27.08
N GLY A 64 -26.71 -22.72 -26.20
CA GLY A 64 -25.32 -22.37 -26.51
C GLY A 64 -25.06 -21.19 -27.46
N THR A 65 -24.51 -20.10 -26.92
CA THR A 65 -23.74 -19.14 -27.73
C THR A 65 -22.51 -18.65 -26.97
N SER A 66 -21.36 -18.78 -27.64
CA SER A 66 -20.03 -18.17 -27.44
C SER A 66 -19.79 -17.19 -26.27
N GLY A 67 -18.65 -17.37 -25.61
CA GLY A 67 -18.08 -16.34 -24.72
C GLY A 67 -17.73 -15.04 -25.45
N GLY A 68 -17.92 -13.93 -24.75
CA GLY A 68 -17.25 -12.66 -25.00
C GLY A 68 -16.35 -12.31 -23.80
N PRO A 69 -15.28 -11.52 -23.99
CA PRO A 69 -14.38 -11.15 -22.89
C PRO A 69 -15.10 -10.22 -21.91
N GLY A 70 -15.03 -10.52 -20.61
CA GLY A 70 -15.54 -9.64 -19.54
C GLY A 70 -16.85 -10.05 -18.87
N GLY A 71 -17.24 -11.32 -18.88
CA GLY A 71 -18.32 -11.82 -18.03
C GLY A 71 -17.90 -11.83 -16.55
N THR A 72 -18.67 -11.19 -15.66
CA THR A 72 -18.48 -11.35 -14.21
C THR A 72 -18.77 -12.78 -13.81
N VAL A 73 -17.93 -13.35 -12.93
CA VAL A 73 -18.23 -14.63 -12.30
C VAL A 73 -19.35 -14.39 -11.27
N THR A 74 -20.56 -14.84 -11.57
CA THR A 74 -21.76 -14.59 -10.75
C THR A 74 -21.93 -15.63 -9.64
N GLU A 75 -22.76 -15.30 -8.64
CA GLU A 75 -22.99 -16.08 -7.41
C GLU A 75 -23.46 -17.52 -7.64
N ALA A 76 -23.89 -17.90 -8.86
CA ALA A 76 -24.41 -19.22 -9.18
C ALA A 76 -23.41 -20.39 -9.02
N CYS A 77 -22.11 -20.12 -9.04
CA CYS A 77 -21.05 -21.12 -8.79
C CYS A 77 -20.02 -20.70 -7.74
N ALA A 78 -20.07 -19.45 -7.26
CA ALA A 78 -19.09 -18.92 -6.31
C ALA A 78 -19.40 -19.46 -4.90
N THR A 79 -18.59 -20.42 -4.43
CA THR A 79 -18.79 -21.05 -3.11
C THR A 79 -18.28 -20.18 -1.98
N SER A 80 -17.27 -19.34 -2.24
CA SER A 80 -16.79 -18.32 -1.32
C SER A 80 -16.00 -17.24 -2.05
N ASN A 81 -15.89 -16.07 -1.43
CA ASN A 81 -15.05 -14.96 -1.89
C ASN A 81 -14.14 -14.53 -0.75
N ALA A 82 -12.89 -14.23 -1.06
CA ALA A 82 -11.94 -13.64 -0.15
C ALA A 82 -11.38 -12.34 -0.73
N ASN A 83 -11.24 -11.32 0.11
CA ASN A 83 -10.60 -10.08 -0.30
C ASN A 83 -9.09 -10.35 -0.50
N GLY A 84 -8.58 -10.07 -1.71
CA GLY A 84 -7.16 -10.26 -2.02
C GLY A 84 -6.32 -9.25 -1.26
N GLN A 85 -5.63 -9.69 -0.21
CA GLN A 85 -4.71 -8.82 0.51
C GLN A 85 -3.40 -8.68 -0.28
N ALA A 86 -3.20 -7.48 -0.84
CA ALA A 86 -1.90 -7.08 -1.40
C ALA A 86 -0.83 -7.11 -0.29
N GLU A 87 0.41 -7.47 -0.63
CA GLU A 87 1.48 -7.50 0.38
C GLU A 87 1.77 -6.07 0.89
N PRO A 88 1.95 -5.89 2.21
CA PRO A 88 2.24 -4.58 2.76
C PRO A 88 3.56 -4.02 2.25
N VAL A 89 3.57 -2.72 1.97
CA VAL A 89 4.73 -2.03 1.39
C VAL A 89 5.34 -1.07 2.39
N TYR A 90 6.66 -1.13 2.52
CA TYR A 90 7.42 -0.40 3.52
C TYR A 90 8.19 0.74 2.84
N LEU A 91 7.78 1.98 3.11
CA LEU A 91 8.32 3.20 2.53
C LEU A 91 9.33 3.84 3.50
N VAL A 92 10.56 4.04 3.04
CA VAL A 92 11.61 4.75 3.77
C VAL A 92 11.65 6.19 3.26
N PHE A 93 11.02 7.12 3.98
CA PHE A 93 11.04 8.53 3.64
C PHE A 93 12.35 9.19 4.08
N VAL A 94 12.96 9.95 3.18
CA VAL A 94 14.11 10.81 3.47
C VAL A 94 13.79 12.23 2.99
N VAL A 95 13.53 13.12 3.95
CA VAL A 95 12.89 14.42 3.73
C VAL A 95 13.89 15.56 3.90
N ASP A 96 14.00 16.42 2.89
CA ASP A 96 14.91 17.55 2.87
C ASP A 96 14.44 18.66 3.83
N ARG A 97 15.35 19.12 4.68
CA ARG A 97 15.19 20.25 5.61
C ARG A 97 16.32 21.29 5.46
N SER A 98 16.97 21.31 4.30
CA SER A 98 18.01 22.29 3.94
C SER A 98 17.46 23.72 3.87
N GLY A 99 18.35 24.70 3.68
CA GLY A 99 17.98 26.12 3.71
C GLY A 99 16.94 26.49 2.65
N SER A 100 17.01 25.90 1.45
CA SER A 100 16.10 26.16 0.34
C SER A 100 14.63 25.84 0.68
N MET A 101 14.38 24.79 1.47
CA MET A 101 13.07 24.39 1.97
C MET A 101 12.35 25.47 2.80
N LYS A 102 13.07 26.44 3.35
CA LYS A 102 12.49 27.58 4.08
C LYS A 102 11.95 28.68 3.17
N TYR A 103 12.39 28.76 1.91
CA TYR A 103 12.16 29.94 1.07
C TYR A 103 11.13 29.69 -0.04
N ASN A 104 10.14 30.59 -0.09
CA ASN A 104 9.02 30.59 -1.03
C ASN A 104 8.09 29.36 -0.92
N PRO A 105 6.86 29.46 -1.46
CA PRO A 105 6.13 30.68 -1.79
C PRO A 105 5.38 31.27 -0.58
N SER A 106 4.76 32.43 -0.76
CA SER A 106 3.77 32.94 0.20
C SER A 106 2.43 32.23 -0.01
N PRO A 107 1.66 31.86 1.03
CA PRO A 107 1.88 32.16 2.45
C PRO A 107 2.73 31.12 3.21
N ASN A 108 2.88 29.91 2.68
CA ASN A 108 3.52 28.78 3.36
C ASN A 108 4.80 28.38 2.63
N ASN A 109 5.92 28.28 3.35
CA ASN A 109 7.18 27.84 2.75
C ASN A 109 7.11 26.39 2.22
N LYS A 110 8.09 25.98 1.42
CA LYS A 110 8.14 24.62 0.85
C LYS A 110 8.07 23.53 1.91
N TRP A 111 8.73 23.72 3.06
CA TRP A 111 8.65 22.78 4.17
C TRP A 111 7.23 22.63 4.73
N ASP A 112 6.54 23.73 5.03
CA ASP A 112 5.16 23.70 5.53
C ASP A 112 4.21 23.03 4.51
N SER A 113 4.50 23.22 3.21
CA SER A 113 3.80 22.57 2.10
C SER A 113 4.02 21.05 2.09
N VAL A 114 5.28 20.59 2.25
CA VAL A 114 5.62 19.16 2.39
C VAL A 114 5.01 18.57 3.66
N LEU A 115 5.10 19.27 4.78
CA LEU A 115 4.55 18.84 6.05
C LEU A 115 3.02 18.67 5.97
N ALA A 116 2.31 19.59 5.33
CA ALA A 116 0.87 19.47 5.10
C ALA A 116 0.53 18.26 4.20
N GLY A 117 1.25 18.10 3.09
CA GLY A 117 1.06 16.98 2.16
C GLY A 117 1.32 15.61 2.79
N LEU A 118 2.47 15.43 3.44
CA LEU A 118 2.82 14.21 4.17
C LEU A 118 1.89 13.95 5.37
N THR A 119 1.46 15.00 6.09
CA THR A 119 0.45 14.84 7.16
C THR A 119 -0.89 14.35 6.62
N SER A 120 -1.31 14.84 5.45
CA SER A 120 -2.52 14.36 4.78
C SER A 120 -2.36 12.89 4.38
N PHE A 121 -1.23 12.55 3.75
CA PHE A 121 -0.92 11.19 3.34
C PHE A 121 -0.92 10.18 4.48
N PHE A 122 -0.16 10.46 5.53
CA PHE A 122 -0.03 9.55 6.66
C PHE A 122 -1.37 9.33 7.37
N LYS A 123 -2.34 10.25 7.23
CA LYS A 123 -3.68 10.12 7.82
C LYS A 123 -4.75 9.62 6.83
N ASP A 124 -4.44 9.50 5.56
CA ASP A 124 -5.41 9.12 4.53
C ASP A 124 -5.82 7.65 4.71
N PRO A 125 -7.11 7.30 4.85
CA PRO A 125 -7.56 5.91 4.88
C PRO A 125 -7.07 5.05 3.70
N GLN A 126 -6.78 5.66 2.54
CA GLN A 126 -6.22 5.00 1.36
C GLN A 126 -4.76 4.57 1.52
N SER A 127 -4.07 4.98 2.58
CA SER A 127 -2.72 4.52 2.93
C SER A 127 -2.70 3.16 3.65
N ALA A 128 -3.87 2.57 3.92
CA ALA A 128 -3.98 1.24 4.52
C ALA A 128 -3.17 0.17 3.76
N GLY A 129 -2.40 -0.62 4.49
CA GLY A 129 -1.46 -1.61 3.93
C GLY A 129 -0.07 -1.04 3.64
N LEU A 130 0.14 0.27 3.76
CA LEU A 130 1.47 0.88 3.74
C LEU A 130 2.05 0.99 5.15
N PHE A 131 3.36 0.94 5.23
CA PHE A 131 4.15 1.30 6.40
C PHE A 131 5.12 2.41 6.00
N ALA A 132 5.36 3.37 6.88
CA ALA A 132 6.33 4.43 6.65
C ALA A 132 7.30 4.53 7.82
N SER A 133 8.60 4.64 7.51
CA SER A 133 9.60 5.25 8.40
C SER A 133 10.03 6.58 7.81
N GLU A 134 10.57 7.46 8.64
CA GLU A 134 11.09 8.74 8.17
C GLU A 134 12.42 9.12 8.81
N GLN A 135 13.20 9.87 8.03
CA GLN A 135 14.38 10.60 8.47
C GLN A 135 14.44 11.92 7.70
N VAL A 136 15.01 12.96 8.31
CA VAL A 136 15.28 14.24 7.66
C VAL A 136 16.75 14.38 7.27
N PHE A 137 17.04 15.17 6.24
CA PHE A 137 18.41 15.55 5.89
C PHE A 137 18.56 17.05 5.58
N PRO A 138 19.67 17.69 6.02
CA PRO A 138 20.75 17.11 6.81
C PRO A 138 20.34 16.84 8.27
N SER A 139 20.89 15.75 8.83
CA SER A 139 20.64 15.31 10.21
C SER A 139 21.25 16.26 11.25
N SER A 140 22.36 16.89 10.91
CA SER A 140 22.92 18.07 11.56
C SER A 140 23.70 18.90 10.54
N LYS A 141 24.02 20.16 10.86
CA LYS A 141 24.80 21.03 9.98
C LYS A 141 26.12 20.33 9.60
N ASP A 142 26.39 20.27 8.30
CA ASP A 142 27.55 19.59 7.68
C ASP A 142 27.65 18.06 7.93
N SER A 143 26.52 17.40 8.25
CA SER A 143 26.47 15.93 8.44
C SER A 143 26.60 15.15 7.12
N CYS A 144 27.84 14.81 6.78
CA CYS A 144 28.19 13.97 5.63
C CYS A 144 28.20 12.45 5.94
N GLN A 145 27.85 12.04 7.16
CA GLN A 145 27.90 10.63 7.57
C GLN A 145 26.64 9.89 7.13
N SER A 146 26.76 8.96 6.18
CA SER A 146 25.62 8.18 5.69
C SER A 146 24.98 7.29 6.76
N SER A 147 25.74 6.87 7.76
CA SER A 147 25.25 6.10 8.92
C SER A 147 24.22 6.88 9.76
N SER A 148 24.28 8.20 9.81
CA SER A 148 23.29 9.03 10.51
C SER A 148 21.89 8.89 9.90
N TYR A 149 21.79 8.58 8.62
CA TYR A 149 20.51 8.39 7.92
C TYR A 149 20.02 6.93 7.93
N GLN A 150 20.77 6.01 8.55
CA GLN A 150 20.30 4.63 8.81
C GLN A 150 19.45 4.55 10.07
N SER A 151 19.72 5.37 11.09
CA SER A 151 18.82 5.56 12.23
C SER A 151 17.66 6.44 11.79
N GLN A 152 16.44 5.92 11.75
CA GLN A 152 15.24 6.71 11.43
C GLN A 152 14.86 7.61 12.61
N LEU A 153 14.19 8.74 12.35
CA LEU A 153 13.55 9.56 13.39
C LEU A 153 12.31 8.87 13.95
N VAL A 154 11.50 8.29 13.06
CA VAL A 154 10.38 7.42 13.40
C VAL A 154 10.61 6.09 12.70
N GLY A 155 10.49 4.99 13.45
CA GLY A 155 10.56 3.64 12.90
C GLY A 155 9.39 3.34 11.96
N MET A 156 9.33 2.12 11.44
CA MET A 156 8.24 1.70 10.55
C MET A 156 6.89 1.70 11.28
N THR A 157 6.08 2.73 11.01
CA THR A 157 4.72 2.94 11.51
C THR A 157 3.72 2.49 10.46
N ALA A 158 2.68 1.76 10.88
CA ALA A 158 1.58 1.38 10.00
C ALA A 158 0.74 2.60 9.64
N LEU A 159 0.38 2.73 8.36
CA LEU A 159 -0.53 3.78 7.90
C LEU A 159 -1.97 3.24 7.80
N PRO A 160 -3.01 4.02 8.15
CA PRO A 160 -2.94 5.44 8.55
C PRO A 160 -2.38 5.66 9.97
N ASP A 161 -1.44 6.59 10.12
CA ASP A 161 -0.85 7.09 11.37
C ASP A 161 -1.86 7.95 12.14
N THR A 162 -2.87 7.28 12.70
CA THR A 162 -3.91 7.88 13.55
C THR A 162 -3.34 8.57 14.79
N ALA A 163 -2.17 8.16 15.26
CA ALA A 163 -1.44 8.79 16.36
C ALA A 163 -0.71 10.09 15.94
N GLY A 164 -0.52 10.32 14.64
CA GLY A 164 0.19 11.49 14.09
C GLY A 164 1.68 11.54 14.46
N THR A 165 2.29 10.39 14.71
CA THR A 165 3.71 10.26 15.13
C THR A 165 4.68 10.80 14.08
N LEU A 166 4.48 10.46 12.80
CA LEU A 166 5.30 10.90 11.68
C LEU A 166 5.16 12.42 11.48
N ALA A 167 3.92 12.88 11.34
CA ALA A 167 3.62 14.32 11.19
C ALA A 167 4.20 15.17 12.34
N THR A 168 4.17 14.67 13.58
CA THR A 168 4.73 15.37 14.75
C THR A 168 6.26 15.39 14.73
N ALA A 169 6.89 14.29 14.34
CA ALA A 169 8.34 14.20 14.24
C ALA A 169 8.89 15.14 13.15
N LEU A 170 8.30 15.15 11.94
CA LEU A 170 8.59 16.17 10.93
C LEU A 170 8.37 17.59 11.48
N ALA A 171 7.22 17.90 12.06
CA ALA A 171 6.94 19.25 12.57
C ALA A 171 7.99 19.76 13.58
N SER A 172 8.62 18.86 14.34
CA SER A 172 9.71 19.21 15.27
C SER A 172 11.09 19.40 14.61
N HIS A 173 11.27 19.03 13.34
CA HIS A 173 12.53 19.08 12.58
C HIS A 173 12.48 20.02 11.36
N GLY A 174 11.83 21.18 11.50
CA GLY A 174 11.73 22.20 10.45
C GLY A 174 13.08 22.68 9.85
N PRO A 175 13.05 23.47 8.76
CA PRO A 175 14.21 23.69 7.90
C PRO A 175 15.29 24.56 8.57
N ASP A 176 16.55 24.17 8.44
CA ASP A 176 17.69 24.98 8.89
C ASP A 176 18.10 25.96 7.76
N PRO A 177 17.94 27.29 7.95
CA PRO A 177 18.21 28.29 6.91
C PRO A 177 19.65 28.27 6.37
N ASN A 178 20.59 27.68 7.11
CA ASN A 178 22.02 27.72 6.82
C ASN A 178 22.57 26.33 6.43
N ALA A 179 21.69 25.37 6.17
CA ALA A 179 22.04 24.00 5.85
C ALA A 179 22.11 23.76 4.34
N ASN A 180 23.17 23.08 3.93
CA ASN A 180 23.34 22.51 2.59
C ASN A 180 22.37 21.33 2.36
N THR A 181 22.34 20.81 1.13
CA THR A 181 21.43 19.73 0.69
C THR A 181 22.21 18.43 0.39
N PRO A 182 22.75 17.71 1.39
CA PRO A 182 23.64 16.57 1.15
C PRO A 182 22.87 15.29 0.79
N THR A 183 22.24 15.29 -0.38
CA THR A 183 21.35 14.21 -0.86
C THR A 183 22.08 12.88 -1.06
N GLN A 184 23.37 12.89 -1.42
CA GLN A 184 24.15 11.65 -1.62
C GLN A 184 24.27 10.81 -0.33
N PRO A 185 24.82 11.32 0.80
CA PRO A 185 24.90 10.53 2.03
C PRO A 185 23.50 10.22 2.62
N ALA A 186 22.52 11.10 2.41
CA ALA A 186 21.13 10.86 2.81
C ALA A 186 20.53 9.63 2.11
N LEU A 187 20.59 9.58 0.77
CA LEU A 187 20.16 8.41 -0.02
C LEU A 187 20.98 7.16 0.32
N THR A 188 22.30 7.29 0.51
CA THR A 188 23.18 6.16 0.87
C THR A 188 22.73 5.51 2.18
N GLY A 189 22.36 6.30 3.19
CA GLY A 189 21.84 5.78 4.46
C GLY A 189 20.41 5.26 4.37
N ALA A 190 19.52 5.95 3.65
CA ALA A 190 18.14 5.53 3.45
C ALA A 190 18.04 4.19 2.71
N VAL A 191 18.80 4.01 1.62
CA VAL A 191 18.88 2.73 0.89
C VAL A 191 19.51 1.63 1.77
N ALA A 192 20.54 1.95 2.55
CA ALA A 192 21.12 0.97 3.48
C ALA A 192 20.11 0.52 4.55
N PHE A 193 19.30 1.42 5.11
CA PHE A 193 18.21 1.08 6.02
C PHE A 193 17.12 0.25 5.31
N ALA A 194 16.70 0.66 4.12
CA ALA A 194 15.73 -0.06 3.31
C ALA A 194 16.15 -1.52 3.05
N LYS A 195 17.45 -1.78 2.80
CA LYS A 195 17.97 -3.15 2.68
C LYS A 195 17.82 -3.98 3.95
N THR A 196 17.93 -3.37 5.15
CA THR A 196 17.67 -4.09 6.41
C THR A 196 16.21 -4.46 6.59
N VAL A 197 15.29 -3.60 6.14
CA VAL A 197 13.84 -3.88 6.15
C VAL A 197 13.53 -4.99 5.14
N GLN A 198 14.04 -4.88 3.92
CA GLN A 198 13.84 -5.89 2.88
C GLN A 198 14.40 -7.26 3.23
N ALA A 199 15.55 -7.33 3.92
CA ALA A 199 16.12 -8.58 4.42
C ALA A 199 15.19 -9.35 5.40
N THR A 200 14.14 -8.71 5.93
CA THR A 200 13.09 -9.38 6.71
C THR A 200 11.93 -9.93 5.86
N GLY A 201 12.08 -9.96 4.53
CA GLY A 201 11.07 -10.44 3.58
C GLY A 201 10.05 -9.39 3.14
N LYS A 202 10.31 -8.11 3.42
CA LYS A 202 9.35 -7.00 3.22
C LYS A 202 9.57 -6.29 1.88
N LYS A 203 8.51 -6.11 1.10
CA LYS A 203 8.53 -5.23 -0.09
C LYS A 203 8.84 -3.79 0.38
N THR A 204 9.95 -3.23 -0.09
CA THR A 204 10.50 -1.97 0.47
C THR A 204 10.88 -1.01 -0.66
N ALA A 205 10.60 0.28 -0.49
CA ALA A 205 11.02 1.35 -1.40
C ALA A 205 11.54 2.56 -0.62
N VAL A 206 12.37 3.38 -1.26
CA VAL A 206 12.85 4.66 -0.72
C VAL A 206 12.05 5.80 -1.36
N VAL A 207 11.69 6.82 -0.58
CA VAL A 207 11.04 8.04 -1.06
C VAL A 207 11.88 9.25 -0.64
N LEU A 208 12.55 9.86 -1.60
CA LEU A 208 13.25 11.13 -1.42
C LEU A 208 12.26 12.28 -1.61
N VAL A 209 12.24 13.25 -0.69
CA VAL A 209 11.47 14.50 -0.84
C VAL A 209 12.46 15.66 -0.75
N THR A 210 12.57 16.49 -1.79
CA THR A 210 13.55 17.59 -1.89
C THR A 210 13.09 18.71 -2.83
N ASP A 211 13.63 19.92 -2.69
CA ASP A 211 13.24 21.10 -3.47
C ASP A 211 14.29 21.61 -4.45
N GLY A 212 15.44 20.95 -4.58
CA GLY A 212 16.55 21.48 -5.36
C GLY A 212 17.76 20.57 -5.52
N GLU A 213 18.87 21.19 -5.94
CA GLU A 213 20.08 20.48 -6.35
C GLU A 213 20.88 19.93 -5.15
N PRO A 214 21.34 18.65 -5.22
CA PRO A 214 22.26 18.09 -4.24
C PRO A 214 23.54 18.93 -4.12
N ASN A 215 23.88 19.36 -2.90
CA ASN A 215 25.04 20.20 -2.63
C ASN A 215 25.64 19.90 -1.23
N GLY A 216 26.93 20.22 -1.05
CA GLY A 216 27.69 19.84 0.15
C GLY A 216 27.96 18.33 0.24
N CYS A 217 28.94 17.93 1.06
CA CYS A 217 29.32 16.52 1.25
C CYS A 217 29.63 15.74 -0.04
N SER A 218 30.18 16.40 -1.07
CA SER A 218 30.40 15.86 -2.43
C SER A 218 29.13 15.46 -3.19
N SER A 219 27.95 15.84 -2.68
CA SER A 219 26.67 15.59 -3.33
C SER A 219 26.60 16.35 -4.66
N SER A 220 26.12 15.64 -5.66
CA SER A 220 25.78 16.11 -6.99
C SER A 220 24.62 15.25 -7.50
N VAL A 221 23.99 15.64 -8.61
CA VAL A 221 22.95 14.84 -9.28
C VAL A 221 23.46 13.43 -9.57
N ASP A 222 24.61 13.31 -10.26
CA ASP A 222 25.27 12.03 -10.57
C ASP A 222 25.54 11.16 -9.34
N ASN A 223 26.06 11.75 -8.26
CA ASN A 223 26.41 10.98 -7.06
C ASN A 223 25.17 10.56 -6.27
N SER A 224 24.11 11.37 -6.30
CA SER A 224 22.81 11.07 -5.69
C SER A 224 22.08 9.99 -6.48
N ALA A 225 22.07 10.07 -7.81
CA ALA A 225 21.55 9.04 -8.71
C ALA A 225 22.26 7.69 -8.50
N LYS A 226 23.60 7.68 -8.40
CA LYS A 226 24.39 6.48 -8.05
C LYS A 226 24.04 5.93 -6.67
N ALA A 227 23.85 6.80 -5.66
CA ALA A 227 23.46 6.38 -4.31
C ALA A 227 22.08 5.72 -4.29
N ALA A 228 21.08 6.32 -4.94
CA ALA A 228 19.74 5.73 -5.13
C ALA A 228 19.80 4.36 -5.82
N GLY A 229 20.60 4.25 -6.90
CA GLY A 229 20.78 3.01 -7.65
C GLY A 229 21.44 1.87 -6.90
N THR A 230 22.07 2.11 -5.74
CA THR A 230 22.63 1.02 -4.92
C THR A 230 21.56 0.06 -4.37
N GLY A 231 20.28 0.44 -4.39
CA GLY A 231 19.15 -0.41 -3.98
C GLY A 231 18.70 -1.42 -5.05
N LEU A 232 19.09 -1.21 -6.31
CA LEU A 232 18.57 -1.97 -7.45
C LEU A 232 19.15 -3.38 -7.57
N PRO A 233 18.39 -4.34 -8.15
CA PRO A 233 17.05 -4.18 -8.73
C PRO A 233 15.92 -4.16 -7.68
N ASP A 234 16.20 -4.59 -6.45
CA ASP A 234 15.17 -4.98 -5.48
C ASP A 234 14.51 -3.82 -4.73
N ILE A 235 15.17 -2.66 -4.63
CA ILE A 235 14.68 -1.45 -3.95
C ILE A 235 14.76 -0.27 -4.91
N LYS A 236 13.60 0.21 -5.34
CA LYS A 236 13.47 1.45 -6.13
C LYS A 236 13.48 2.68 -5.23
N THR A 237 14.00 3.78 -5.77
CA THR A 237 13.91 5.12 -5.15
C THR A 237 12.97 5.99 -5.98
N TYR A 238 11.91 6.48 -5.32
CA TYR A 238 10.99 7.50 -5.84
C TYR A 238 11.46 8.88 -5.39
N VAL A 239 11.26 9.90 -6.23
CA VAL A 239 11.65 11.29 -5.93
C VAL A 239 10.42 12.18 -6.02
N ILE A 240 10.14 12.90 -4.93
CA ILE A 240 9.12 13.95 -4.85
C ILE A 240 9.84 15.30 -4.89
N GLY A 241 9.67 16.04 -5.98
CA GLY A 241 10.26 17.36 -6.18
C GLY A 241 9.33 18.48 -5.73
N VAL A 242 9.86 19.50 -5.06
CA VAL A 242 9.06 20.60 -4.49
C VAL A 242 9.43 21.93 -5.14
N GLY A 243 8.58 22.41 -6.04
CA GLY A 243 8.86 23.60 -6.87
C GLY A 243 9.11 23.25 -8.34
N SER A 244 10.06 23.94 -8.98
CA SER A 244 10.26 23.94 -10.44
C SER A 244 11.50 23.17 -10.94
N GLU A 245 12.37 22.70 -10.06
CA GLU A 245 13.66 22.10 -10.43
C GLU A 245 13.48 20.63 -10.87
N LEU A 246 13.20 20.42 -12.16
CA LEU A 246 12.83 19.12 -12.73
C LEU A 246 14.01 18.24 -13.14
N ASP A 247 14.85 18.73 -14.05
CA ASP A 247 15.78 17.88 -14.81
C ASP A 247 16.79 17.15 -13.91
N ASN A 248 17.20 17.83 -12.83
CA ASN A 248 18.09 17.30 -11.80
C ASN A 248 17.46 16.18 -10.97
N LEU A 249 16.15 16.25 -10.71
CA LEU A 249 15.43 15.27 -9.89
C LEU A 249 15.00 14.06 -10.71
N ASP A 250 14.66 14.25 -11.98
CA ASP A 250 14.43 13.16 -12.95
C ASP A 250 15.66 12.25 -13.08
N ALA A 251 16.87 12.81 -13.11
CA ALA A 251 18.11 12.03 -13.17
C ALA A 251 18.35 11.19 -11.89
N ILE A 252 17.96 11.69 -10.71
CA ILE A 252 18.05 10.93 -9.45
C ILE A 252 16.99 9.81 -9.43
N ALA A 253 15.77 10.09 -9.89
CA ALA A 253 14.72 9.09 -10.06
C ALA A 253 15.17 7.96 -11.00
N ALA A 254 15.73 8.32 -12.17
CA ALA A 254 16.29 7.39 -13.15
C ALA A 254 17.40 6.53 -12.56
N GLY A 255 18.35 7.12 -11.82
CA GLY A 255 19.37 6.37 -11.08
C GLY A 255 18.77 5.41 -10.04
N GLY A 256 17.66 5.80 -9.42
CA GLY A 256 16.86 4.99 -8.49
C GLY A 256 15.93 3.96 -9.13
N GLY A 257 15.95 3.78 -10.44
CA GLY A 257 15.11 2.80 -11.15
C GLY A 257 13.64 3.19 -11.30
N THR A 258 13.33 4.50 -11.23
CA THR A 258 12.02 5.08 -11.54
C THR A 258 12.16 6.09 -12.68
N SER A 259 11.12 6.36 -13.46
CA SER A 259 11.30 7.10 -14.73
C SER A 259 11.51 8.60 -14.59
N LYS A 260 10.83 9.23 -13.62
CA LYS A 260 10.77 10.68 -13.40
C LYS A 260 10.50 10.99 -11.93
N ALA A 261 10.88 12.18 -11.49
CA ALA A 261 10.42 12.75 -10.23
C ALA A 261 8.95 13.22 -10.38
N VAL A 262 8.20 13.18 -9.28
CA VAL A 262 6.83 13.70 -9.24
C VAL A 262 6.85 15.06 -8.54
N LEU A 263 6.31 16.09 -9.20
CA LEU A 263 6.32 17.45 -8.66
C LEU A 263 5.12 17.76 -7.76
N ILE A 264 5.41 18.56 -6.73
CA ILE A 264 4.44 19.33 -5.95
C ILE A 264 4.52 20.78 -6.39
N SER A 265 3.44 21.31 -6.97
CA SER A 265 3.41 22.69 -7.44
C SER A 265 3.17 23.65 -6.28
N THR A 266 4.25 24.21 -5.74
CA THR A 266 4.15 25.20 -4.66
C THR A 266 3.41 26.48 -5.10
N SER A 267 3.31 26.74 -6.41
CA SER A 267 2.64 27.92 -6.99
C SER A 267 1.14 28.01 -6.69
N ASN A 268 0.50 26.90 -6.30
CA ASN A 268 -0.91 26.87 -5.92
C ASN A 268 -1.11 26.11 -4.60
N PRO A 269 -1.07 26.80 -3.44
CA PRO A 269 -1.24 26.17 -2.12
C PRO A 269 -2.51 25.35 -1.95
N GLY A 270 -3.58 25.64 -2.70
CA GLY A 270 -4.83 24.87 -2.68
C GLY A 270 -4.75 23.53 -3.44
N GLN A 271 -3.72 23.32 -4.27
CA GLN A 271 -3.50 22.05 -4.97
C GLN A 271 -2.43 21.18 -4.31
N ILE A 272 -1.60 21.69 -3.41
CA ILE A 272 -0.49 20.94 -2.80
C ILE A 272 -0.96 19.62 -2.18
N THR A 273 -2.08 19.61 -1.46
CA THR A 273 -2.67 18.38 -0.90
C THR A 273 -3.12 17.41 -2.01
N THR A 274 -3.75 17.91 -3.08
CA THR A 274 -4.19 17.12 -4.23
C THR A 274 -3.01 16.54 -5.00
N ASP A 275 -1.98 17.35 -5.26
CA ASP A 275 -0.73 16.93 -5.91
C ASP A 275 -0.07 15.82 -5.10
N PHE A 276 0.07 15.98 -3.77
CA PHE A 276 0.57 14.93 -2.89
C PHE A 276 -0.29 13.67 -2.96
N VAL A 277 -1.62 13.75 -2.83
CA VAL A 277 -2.50 12.57 -2.95
C VAL A 277 -2.34 11.88 -4.30
N ASN A 278 -2.15 12.63 -5.40
CA ASN A 278 -1.88 12.07 -6.73
C ASN A 278 -0.50 11.40 -6.80
N VAL A 279 0.56 12.04 -6.28
CA VAL A 279 1.92 11.49 -6.18
C VAL A 279 1.90 10.19 -5.38
N LEU A 280 1.13 10.15 -4.31
CA LEU A 280 1.08 9.02 -3.40
C LEU A 280 0.13 7.93 -3.92
N GLY A 281 -0.86 8.29 -4.73
CA GLY A 281 -1.54 7.38 -5.64
C GLY A 281 -0.56 6.72 -6.61
N GLN A 282 0.39 7.46 -7.20
CA GLN A 282 1.42 6.91 -8.10
C GLN A 282 2.51 6.10 -7.37
N ILE A 283 2.93 6.50 -6.17
CA ILE A 283 3.87 5.71 -5.36
C ILE A 283 3.15 4.43 -4.91
N ARG A 284 1.91 4.52 -4.41
CA ARG A 284 1.08 3.35 -4.09
C ARG A 284 0.83 2.48 -5.34
N SER A 285 0.64 3.09 -6.52
CA SER A 285 0.59 2.37 -7.79
C SER A 285 1.86 1.55 -7.99
N ALA A 286 3.03 2.19 -8.01
CA ALA A 286 4.29 1.53 -8.33
C ALA A 286 4.88 0.67 -7.17
N ALA A 287 4.26 0.73 -5.98
CA ALA A 287 4.71 0.04 -4.77
C ALA A 287 3.77 -1.09 -4.33
N LEU A 288 2.45 -0.98 -4.50
CA LEU A 288 1.52 -2.08 -4.27
C LEU A 288 1.99 -3.28 -5.10
N SER A 289 2.24 -4.39 -4.41
CA SER A 289 2.51 -5.63 -5.12
C SER A 289 1.25 -6.02 -5.89
N CYS A 290 1.43 -6.26 -7.19
CA CYS A 290 0.50 -7.06 -7.95
C CYS A 290 0.54 -8.54 -7.55
N ASP A 291 1.40 -8.89 -6.59
CA ASP A 291 1.36 -10.07 -5.75
C ASP A 291 0.25 -9.94 -4.68
N TYR A 292 -0.71 -10.86 -4.69
CA TYR A 292 -1.77 -11.02 -3.70
C TYR A 292 -1.60 -12.37 -3.01
N ALA A 293 -1.65 -12.39 -1.67
CA ALA A 293 -1.55 -13.64 -0.93
C ALA A 293 -2.78 -14.53 -1.21
N LEU A 294 -2.55 -15.80 -1.54
CA LEU A 294 -3.61 -16.76 -1.78
C LEU A 294 -4.21 -17.19 -0.42
N PRO A 295 -5.51 -16.94 -0.15
CA PRO A 295 -6.12 -17.28 1.12
C PRO A 295 -6.06 -18.79 1.38
N ALA A 296 -5.87 -19.17 2.65
CA ALA A 296 -6.05 -20.56 3.04
C ALA A 296 -7.53 -20.95 2.83
N PRO A 297 -7.82 -22.11 2.21
CA PRO A 297 -9.18 -22.59 2.03
C PRO A 297 -9.88 -22.81 3.38
N PRO A 298 -11.17 -22.51 3.52
CA PRO A 298 -11.92 -22.78 4.74
C PRO A 298 -11.88 -24.27 5.15
N ASN A 299 -11.94 -24.51 6.46
CA ASN A 299 -12.28 -25.82 7.07
C ASN A 299 -11.49 -27.06 6.58
N GLY A 300 -10.22 -26.89 6.20
CA GLY A 300 -9.36 -28.04 5.85
C GLY A 300 -9.67 -28.68 4.50
N GLU A 301 -10.44 -27.99 3.66
CA GLU A 301 -10.59 -28.33 2.24
C GLU A 301 -9.28 -28.11 1.49
N THR A 302 -9.05 -28.86 0.41
CA THR A 302 -7.92 -28.60 -0.49
C THR A 302 -8.32 -27.56 -1.51
N LEU A 303 -7.50 -26.52 -1.69
CA LEU A 303 -7.72 -25.53 -2.74
C LEU A 303 -7.71 -26.19 -4.13
N ASP A 304 -8.83 -26.13 -4.85
CA ASP A 304 -8.88 -26.45 -6.27
C ASP A 304 -8.38 -25.26 -7.10
N LYS A 305 -7.11 -25.31 -7.50
CA LYS A 305 -6.45 -24.27 -8.31
C LYS A 305 -7.10 -24.03 -9.67
N ASN A 306 -7.94 -24.95 -10.15
CA ASN A 306 -8.70 -24.81 -11.40
C ASN A 306 -10.06 -24.12 -11.19
N LYS A 307 -10.38 -23.75 -9.94
CA LYS A 307 -11.62 -23.09 -9.53
C LYS A 307 -11.37 -21.81 -8.73
N VAL A 308 -10.38 -21.04 -9.18
CA VAL A 308 -10.04 -19.71 -8.63
C VAL A 308 -10.20 -18.68 -9.73
N ASN A 309 -10.92 -17.60 -9.46
CA ASN A 309 -11.02 -16.45 -10.37
C ASN A 309 -10.62 -15.18 -9.64
N VAL A 310 -10.02 -14.23 -10.36
CA VAL A 310 -9.70 -12.90 -9.82
C VAL A 310 -10.67 -11.90 -10.40
N GLN A 311 -11.41 -11.19 -9.55
CA GLN A 311 -12.25 -10.08 -9.96
C GLN A 311 -11.67 -8.76 -9.47
N TYR A 312 -11.72 -7.76 -10.34
CA TYR A 312 -11.37 -6.37 -10.08
C TYR A 312 -12.61 -5.50 -10.18
N THR A 313 -12.86 -4.68 -9.17
CA THR A 313 -13.95 -3.68 -9.18
C THR A 313 -13.36 -2.28 -9.08
N PRO A 314 -13.45 -1.42 -10.11
CA PRO A 314 -13.05 -0.01 -10.01
C PRO A 314 -13.95 0.75 -9.04
N LYS A 315 -13.45 1.86 -8.46
CA LYS A 315 -14.28 2.75 -7.63
C LYS A 315 -15.46 3.30 -8.45
N GLY A 316 -16.68 2.95 -8.05
CA GLY A 316 -17.90 3.33 -8.77
C GLY A 316 -18.09 2.64 -10.13
N GLY A 317 -17.25 1.65 -10.45
CA GLY A 317 -17.39 0.80 -11.62
C GLY A 317 -18.04 -0.54 -11.31
N THR A 318 -18.29 -1.34 -12.34
CA THR A 318 -18.72 -2.74 -12.23
C THR A 318 -17.51 -3.66 -12.05
N ALA A 319 -17.70 -4.78 -11.36
CA ALA A 319 -16.69 -5.84 -11.30
C ALA A 319 -16.34 -6.36 -12.71
N GLN A 320 -15.09 -6.79 -12.88
CA GLN A 320 -14.53 -7.36 -14.10
C GLN A 320 -13.66 -8.55 -13.72
N THR A 321 -13.88 -9.71 -14.36
CA THR A 321 -13.00 -10.87 -14.20
C THR A 321 -11.70 -10.65 -14.96
N LEU A 322 -10.56 -10.91 -14.33
CA LEU A 322 -9.26 -10.99 -14.99
C LEU A 322 -9.04 -12.43 -15.46
N ASP A 323 -8.72 -12.62 -16.74
CA ASP A 323 -8.40 -13.92 -17.30
C ASP A 323 -7.08 -14.48 -16.72
N TYR A 324 -7.02 -15.79 -16.53
CA TYR A 324 -5.79 -16.50 -16.23
C TYR A 324 -4.88 -16.57 -17.46
N SER A 325 -3.62 -16.16 -17.30
CA SER A 325 -2.58 -16.17 -18.32
C SER A 325 -1.24 -16.61 -17.70
N ALA A 326 -0.97 -17.91 -17.74
CA ALA A 326 0.20 -18.54 -17.09
C ALA A 326 1.55 -17.87 -17.42
N ASP A 327 1.68 -17.32 -18.63
CA ASP A 327 2.90 -16.70 -19.17
C ASP A 327 2.80 -15.18 -19.34
N CYS A 328 1.66 -14.56 -19.00
CA CYS A 328 1.38 -13.15 -19.22
C CYS A 328 1.66 -12.65 -20.65
N THR A 329 1.49 -13.48 -21.70
CA THR A 329 1.90 -13.17 -23.09
C THR A 329 1.42 -11.81 -23.62
N ASN A 330 0.21 -11.36 -23.23
CA ASN A 330 -0.37 -10.08 -23.64
C ASN A 330 -0.21 -8.96 -22.59
N GLY A 331 0.54 -9.18 -21.52
CA GLY A 331 0.62 -8.29 -20.35
C GLY A 331 -0.65 -8.23 -19.50
N THR A 332 -1.76 -8.84 -19.93
CA THR A 332 -3.07 -8.81 -19.26
C THR A 332 -3.39 -10.12 -18.57
N GLY A 333 -4.14 -10.05 -17.47
CA GLY A 333 -4.61 -11.20 -16.71
C GLY A 333 -3.83 -11.43 -15.41
N TRP A 334 -3.87 -12.66 -14.91
CA TRP A 334 -3.16 -13.09 -13.70
C TRP A 334 -2.63 -14.53 -13.82
N HIS A 335 -1.68 -14.89 -12.97
CA HIS A 335 -1.21 -16.26 -12.82
C HIS A 335 -0.81 -16.58 -11.37
N TYR A 336 -0.41 -17.83 -11.12
CA TYR A 336 0.16 -18.24 -9.85
C TYR A 336 1.67 -18.03 -9.80
N ASP A 337 2.19 -17.75 -8.60
CA ASP A 337 3.64 -17.77 -8.33
C ASP A 337 4.29 -19.14 -8.61
N ASN A 338 3.57 -20.22 -8.33
CA ASN A 338 3.97 -21.58 -8.65
C ASN A 338 2.75 -22.40 -9.09
N PRO A 339 2.70 -22.90 -10.35
CA PRO A 339 1.53 -23.61 -10.86
C PRO A 339 1.29 -24.99 -10.21
N ASN A 340 2.27 -25.53 -9.48
CA ASN A 340 2.17 -26.83 -8.79
C ASN A 340 1.75 -26.70 -7.33
N ASN A 341 2.16 -25.64 -6.66
CA ASN A 341 1.86 -25.36 -5.25
C ASN A 341 1.76 -23.84 -5.04
N PRO A 342 0.64 -23.23 -5.45
CA PRO A 342 0.50 -21.79 -5.46
C PRO A 342 0.40 -21.23 -4.03
N THR A 343 1.13 -20.15 -3.76
CA THR A 343 1.01 -19.39 -2.50
C THR A 343 0.58 -17.95 -2.73
N LYS A 344 0.66 -17.47 -3.98
CA LYS A 344 0.29 -16.12 -4.39
C LYS A 344 -0.36 -16.10 -5.77
N ILE A 345 -1.17 -15.08 -5.99
CA ILE A 345 -1.65 -14.65 -7.30
C ILE A 345 -0.79 -13.45 -7.71
N LEU A 346 -0.24 -13.45 -8.93
CA LEU A 346 0.46 -12.30 -9.49
C LEU A 346 -0.33 -11.76 -10.69
N ILE A 347 -0.60 -10.46 -10.72
CA ILE A 347 -1.29 -9.80 -11.85
C ILE A 347 -0.27 -9.40 -12.91
N CYS A 348 -0.55 -9.72 -14.17
CA CYS A 348 0.32 -9.39 -15.31
C CYS A 348 0.45 -7.87 -15.52
N GLU A 349 1.61 -7.41 -16.01
CA GLU A 349 2.05 -6.00 -15.99
C GLU A 349 1.03 -4.95 -16.48
N THR A 350 0.32 -5.19 -17.57
CA THR A 350 -0.68 -4.24 -18.12
C THR A 350 -1.94 -4.19 -17.27
N SER A 351 -2.47 -5.35 -16.86
CA SER A 351 -3.62 -5.40 -15.93
C SER A 351 -3.24 -4.79 -14.59
N CYS A 352 -2.06 -5.13 -14.07
CA CYS A 352 -1.43 -4.54 -12.90
C CYS A 352 -1.45 -3.00 -13.01
N ASN A 353 -0.85 -2.40 -14.04
CA ASN A 353 -0.86 -0.95 -14.26
C ASN A 353 -2.28 -0.32 -14.25
N THR A 354 -3.32 -1.04 -14.72
CA THR A 354 -4.71 -0.56 -14.67
C THR A 354 -5.31 -0.63 -13.25
N LEU A 355 -5.05 -1.70 -12.50
CA LEU A 355 -5.43 -1.78 -11.07
C LEU A 355 -4.82 -0.64 -10.28
N LEU A 356 -3.53 -0.43 -10.50
CA LEU A 356 -2.70 0.50 -9.78
C LEU A 356 -3.13 1.96 -9.99
N GLN A 357 -3.51 2.34 -11.22
CA GLN A 357 -4.09 3.66 -11.53
C GLN A 357 -5.45 3.92 -10.84
N ASN A 358 -6.11 2.89 -10.32
CA ASN A 358 -7.40 2.96 -9.64
C ASN A 358 -7.25 2.52 -8.19
N ALA A 359 -6.47 3.27 -7.39
CA ALA A 359 -6.08 2.91 -6.02
C ALA A 359 -7.24 2.66 -5.02
N GLU A 360 -8.48 2.99 -5.38
CA GLU A 360 -9.71 2.72 -4.61
C GLU A 360 -10.50 1.50 -5.12
N GLY A 361 -9.98 0.80 -6.13
CA GLY A 361 -10.57 -0.43 -6.64
C GLY A 361 -10.27 -1.63 -5.73
N LYS A 362 -11.16 -2.62 -5.80
CA LYS A 362 -11.15 -3.83 -4.97
C LYS A 362 -10.70 -5.05 -5.78
N ILE A 363 -9.87 -5.91 -5.19
CA ILE A 363 -9.59 -7.27 -5.69
C ILE A 363 -10.32 -8.30 -4.83
N ASP A 364 -11.10 -9.15 -5.48
CA ASP A 364 -11.72 -10.33 -4.91
C ASP A 364 -11.16 -11.59 -5.54
N ILE A 365 -10.78 -12.56 -4.70
CA ILE A 365 -10.40 -13.91 -5.08
C ILE A 365 -11.65 -14.77 -4.87
N VAL A 366 -12.17 -15.31 -5.97
CA VAL A 366 -13.44 -16.02 -6.06
C VAL A 366 -13.18 -17.51 -6.19
N PHE A 367 -13.75 -18.31 -5.31
CA PHE A 367 -13.58 -19.77 -5.31
C PHE A 367 -14.84 -20.50 -5.79
N GLY A 368 -14.65 -21.68 -6.39
CA GLY A 368 -15.73 -22.64 -6.70
C GLY A 368 -16.18 -22.66 -8.17
N CYS A 369 -16.05 -21.55 -8.88
CA CYS A 369 -16.26 -21.46 -10.33
C CYS A 369 -14.98 -21.83 -11.09
N GLU A 370 -15.10 -22.55 -12.21
CA GLU A 370 -13.96 -22.82 -13.12
C GLU A 370 -13.25 -21.51 -13.48
N THR A 371 -11.91 -21.55 -13.45
CA THR A 371 -11.05 -20.42 -13.76
C THR A 371 -11.19 -20.01 -15.23
N GLN A 372 -11.56 -18.75 -15.48
CA GLN A 372 -11.60 -18.17 -16.81
C GLN A 372 -10.18 -17.83 -17.29
N GLY A 373 -9.82 -18.24 -18.51
CA GLY A 373 -8.49 -17.98 -19.10
C GLY A 373 -7.93 -19.16 -19.89
N THR A 374 -6.62 -19.15 -20.16
CA THR A 374 -5.94 -20.20 -20.95
C THR A 374 -4.66 -20.71 -20.29
N GLY A 375 -4.30 -21.97 -20.55
CA GLY A 375 -3.04 -22.56 -20.09
C GLY A 375 -3.08 -23.21 -18.69
N ILE A 376 -4.28 -23.42 -18.13
CA ILE A 376 -4.48 -24.09 -16.84
C ILE A 376 -4.12 -25.59 -16.97
N LYS A 377 -3.32 -26.11 -16.02
CA LYS A 377 -2.89 -27.51 -15.93
C LYS A 377 -2.73 -27.92 -14.48
#